data_AF-A0A2N0D1K4-F1
#
_entry.id   AF-A0A2N0D1K4-F1
#
_cell.length_a   1.000
_cell.length_b   1.000
_cell.length_c   1.000
_cell.angle_alpha   90.00
_cell.angle_beta   90.00
_cell.angle_gamma   90.00
#
_symmetry.space_group_name_H-M   'P 1'
#
loop_
_entity.id
_entity.type
_entity.pdbx_description
1 polymer ?
#
loop_
_entity_poly.entity_id
_entity_poly.type
_entity_poly.pdbx_seq_one_letter_code
_entity_poly.pdbx_strand_id
1 'polypeptide(L)' 'MDVINEAGATLRLELRDDTVLLESGLDSLGFAILVARLEEDLGWDPFTLSNEAVYPGTFGEFVAFYVHNQP' A
#
# COMPACT_ATOMS: atom_id res chain seq x y z
N MET A 1 8.81 20.45 23.88
CA MET A 1 9.59 20.36 22.64
C MET A 1 9.33 18.95 22.16
N ASP A 2 8.15 18.76 21.57
CA ASP A 2 7.56 17.44 21.37
C ASP A 2 7.33 17.32 19.87
N VAL A 3 8.45 17.08 19.21
CA VAL A 3 8.54 16.69 17.81
C VAL A 3 8.12 15.23 17.71
N ILE A 4 7.43 14.90 16.61
CA ILE A 4 7.07 13.56 16.14
C ILE A 4 5.76 13.02 16.74
N ASN A 5 4.63 13.50 16.20
CA ASN A 5 3.42 12.67 16.18
C ASN A 5 3.62 11.67 15.04
N GLU A 6 3.91 10.42 15.41
CA GLU A 6 3.94 9.27 14.52
C GLU A 6 2.77 9.31 13.54
N ALA A 7 3.00 8.82 12.32
CA ALA A 7 2.00 8.73 11.27
C ALA A 7 0.81 7.87 11.73
N GLY A 8 -0.14 8.51 12.44
CA GLY A 8 -1.42 7.98 12.85
C GLY A 8 -2.34 7.89 11.65
N ALA A 9 -1.94 7.11 10.63
CA ALA A 9 -2.83 6.63 9.59
C ALA A 9 -3.78 5.60 10.23
N THR A 10 -4.63 6.06 11.13
CA THR A 10 -5.85 5.33 11.47
C THR A 10 -6.67 5.38 10.19
N LEU A 11 -6.60 4.32 9.39
CA LEU A 11 -7.45 4.08 8.24
C LEU A 11 -8.91 4.08 8.71
N ARG A 12 -9.49 5.26 8.88
CA ARG A 12 -10.88 5.50 9.28
C ARG A 12 -11.85 5.37 8.10
N LEU A 13 -11.33 4.99 6.94
CA LEU A 13 -12.11 4.50 5.82
C LEU A 13 -12.00 2.98 5.86
N GLU A 14 -13.14 2.31 5.88
CA GLU A 14 -13.19 0.90 5.51
C GLU A 14 -12.61 0.80 4.10
N LEU A 15 -11.32 0.48 3.96
CA LEU A 15 -10.72 0.16 2.68
C LEU A 15 -11.34 -1.17 2.25
N ARG A 16 -12.39 -1.05 1.44
CA ARG A 16 -13.05 -2.21 0.83
C ARG A 16 -12.28 -2.62 -0.40
N ASP A 17 -12.44 -3.86 -0.81
CA ASP A 17 -11.74 -4.39 -1.99
C ASP A 17 -12.05 -3.57 -3.26
N ASP A 18 -13.25 -3.00 -3.35
CA ASP A 18 -13.72 -2.11 -4.41
C ASP A 18 -13.24 -0.65 -4.30
N THR A 19 -12.52 -0.30 -3.23
CA THR A 19 -12.04 1.07 -3.03
C THR A 19 -10.93 1.40 -4.01
N VAL A 20 -11.17 2.36 -4.89
CA VAL A 20 -10.17 2.89 -5.83
C VAL A 20 -9.10 3.65 -5.04
N LEU A 21 -7.84 3.23 -5.16
CA LEU A 21 -6.72 3.80 -4.38
C LEU A 21 -6.52 5.29 -4.66
N LEU A 22 -6.67 5.68 -5.92
CA LEU A 22 -6.61 7.08 -6.36
C LEU A 22 -7.74 7.95 -5.78
N GLU A 23 -8.90 7.35 -5.48
CA GLU A 23 -10.06 8.08 -4.94
C GLU A 23 -10.17 7.97 -3.41
N SER A 24 -9.40 7.07 -2.78
CA SER A 24 -9.42 6.85 -1.33
C SER A 24 -8.64 7.90 -0.53
N GLY A 25 -8.04 8.88 -1.21
CA GLY A 25 -7.10 9.84 -0.61
C GLY A 25 -5.69 9.27 -0.42
N LEU A 26 -5.41 8.08 -0.98
CA LEU A 26 -4.05 7.54 -1.05
C LEU A 26 -3.44 7.99 -2.39
N ASP A 27 -3.03 9.26 -2.45
CA ASP A 27 -2.31 9.79 -3.60
C ASP A 27 -1.06 8.95 -3.93
N SER A 28 -0.48 9.18 -5.11
CA SER A 28 0.73 8.48 -5.59
C SER A 28 1.86 8.41 -4.53
N LEU A 29 2.05 9.48 -3.74
CA LEU A 29 3.03 9.49 -2.64
C LEU A 29 2.61 8.64 -1.44
N GLY A 30 1.32 8.67 -1.06
CA GLY A 30 0.80 7.85 0.04
C GLY A 30 0.93 6.36 -0.28
N PHE A 31 0.71 5.99 -1.54
CA PHE A 31 0.94 4.64 -2.02
C PHE A 31 2.42 4.25 -1.95
N ALA A 32 3.33 5.10 -2.43
CA ALA A 32 4.76 4.84 -2.36
C ALA A 32 5.25 4.67 -0.92
N ILE A 33 4.75 5.49 0.02
CA ILE A 33 5.06 5.37 1.45
C ILE A 33 4.50 4.05 2.01
N LEU A 34 3.28 3.67 1.64
CA LEU A 34 2.67 2.41 2.07
C LEU A 34 3.48 1.19 1.58
N VAL A 35 3.84 1.16 0.31
CA VAL A 35 4.65 0.09 -0.29
C VAL A 35 6.02 0.01 0.38
N ALA A 36 6.72 1.14 0.52
CA ALA A 36 8.01 1.18 1.20
C ALA A 36 7.91 0.68 2.65
N ARG A 37 6.84 1.03 3.36
CA ARG A 37 6.63 0.57 4.73
C ARG A 37 6.35 -0.93 4.81
N LEU A 38 5.57 -1.45 3.87
CA LEU A 38 5.32 -2.88 3.75
C LEU A 38 6.60 -3.65 3.40
N GLU A 39 7.46 -3.10 2.55
CA GLU A 39 8.78 -3.68 2.27
C GLU A 39 9.63 -3.75 3.54
N GLU A 40 9.65 -2.69 4.36
CA GLU A 40 10.37 -2.70 5.64
C GLU A 40 9.83 -3.74 6.63
N ASP A 41 8.51 -3.90 6.73
CA ASP A 41 7.85 -4.83 7.68
C ASP A 41 7.86 -6.29 7.20
N LEU A 42 7.64 -6.53 5.90
CA LEU A 42 7.61 -7.87 5.29
C LEU A 42 9.00 -8.36 4.88
N GLY A 43 9.94 -7.45 4.60
CA GLY A 43 11.28 -7.73 4.11
C GLY A 43 11.36 -8.02 2.60
N TRP A 44 10.28 -7.77 1.85
CA TRP A 44 10.21 -7.96 0.41
C TRP A 44 9.14 -7.06 -0.20
N ASP A 45 9.33 -6.74 -1.48
CA ASP A 45 8.39 -5.93 -2.25
C ASP A 45 7.92 -6.69 -3.50
N PRO A 46 6.61 -6.96 -3.63
CA PRO A 46 6.08 -7.67 -4.79
C PRO A 46 6.26 -6.88 -6.09
N PHE A 47 6.33 -5.55 -6.07
CA PHE A 47 6.52 -4.75 -7.28
C PHE A 47 7.94 -4.85 -7.83
N THR A 48 8.91 -5.09 -6.95
CA THR A 48 10.33 -5.30 -7.28
C THR A 48 10.62 -6.75 -7.64
N LEU A 49 9.87 -7.70 -7.07
CA LEU A 49 9.96 -9.13 -7.37
C LEU A 49 9.18 -9.55 -8.63
N SER A 50 8.05 -8.90 -8.91
CA SER A 50 7.25 -9.15 -10.11
C SER A 50 7.94 -8.56 -11.33
N ASN A 51 8.07 -9.36 -12.38
CA ASN A 51 8.57 -8.90 -13.68
C ASN A 51 7.50 -8.08 -14.44
N GLU A 52 6.25 -8.10 -13.98
CA GLU A 52 5.17 -7.25 -14.47
C GLU A 52 4.90 -6.11 -13.48
N ALA A 53 5.08 -4.88 -13.94
CA ALA A 53 4.68 -3.68 -13.22
C ALA A 53 3.15 -3.51 -13.30
N VAL A 54 2.41 -4.32 -12.56
CA VAL A 54 0.96 -4.18 -12.42
C VAL A 54 0.69 -3.10 -11.37
N TYR A 55 0.00 -2.03 -11.75
CA TYR A 55 -0.48 -1.03 -10.81
C TYR A 55 -1.94 -1.34 -10.45
N PRO A 56 -2.23 -1.84 -9.23
CA PRO A 56 -3.59 -2.18 -8.84
C PRO A 56 -4.47 -0.93 -8.83
N GLY A 57 -5.67 -1.03 -9.39
CA GLY A 57 -6.63 0.08 -9.43
C GLY A 57 -7.37 0.24 -8.10
N THR A 58 -7.65 -0.88 -7.44
CA THR A 58 -8.32 -0.92 -6.14
C THR A 58 -7.46 -1.50 -5.01
N PHE A 59 -7.89 -1.26 -3.78
CA PHE A 59 -7.26 -1.84 -2.60
C PHE A 59 -7.31 -3.38 -2.61
N GLY A 60 -8.40 -3.98 -3.09
CA GLY A 60 -8.52 -5.42 -3.22
C GLY A 60 -7.52 -6.00 -4.20
N GLU A 61 -7.32 -5.35 -5.36
CA GLU A 61 -6.29 -5.74 -6.32
C GLU A 61 -4.89 -5.61 -5.73
N PHE A 62 -4.64 -4.57 -4.93
CA PHE A 62 -3.38 -4.38 -4.23
C PHE A 62 -3.08 -5.51 -3.26
N VAL A 63 -4.02 -5.85 -2.39
CA VAL A 63 -3.85 -6.97 -1.44
C VAL A 63 -3.69 -8.29 -2.19
N ALA A 64 -4.50 -8.53 -3.22
CA ALA A 64 -4.39 -9.73 -4.05
C ALA A 64 -3.01 -9.84 -4.73
N PHE A 65 -2.44 -8.71 -5.17
CA PHE A 65 -1.11 -8.67 -5.76
C PHE A 65 -0.02 -9.06 -4.76
N TYR A 66 -0.06 -8.55 -3.52
CA TYR A 66 0.86 -8.97 -2.46
C TYR A 66 0.73 -10.46 -2.15
N VAL A 67 -0.49 -10.96 -2.00
CA VAL A 67 -0.74 -12.38 -1.70
C VAL A 67 -0.28 -13.30 -2.84
N HIS A 68 -0.42 -12.86 -4.09
CA HIS A 68 0.00 -13.64 -5.25
C HIS A 68 1.52 -13.67 -5.45
N ASN A 69 2.21 -12.58 -5.14
CA ASN A 69 3.65 -12.43 -5.35
C ASN A 69 4.48 -12.62 -4.07
N GLN A 70 3.91 -13.25 -3.04
CA GLN A 70 4.67 -13.65 -1.86
C GLN A 70 5.74 -14.70 -2.25
N PRO A 71 6.99 -14.57 -1.77
CA PRO A 71 8.08 -15.50 -2.05
C PRO A 71 7.89 -16.88 -1.41
#